data_AF-A0A944N8D8-F1
#
_entry.id   AF-A0A944N8D8-F1
#
_cell.length_a   1.000
_cell.length_b   1.000
_cell.length_c   1.000
_cell.angle_alpha   90.00
_cell.angle_beta   90.00
_cell.angle_gamma   90.00
#
_symmetry.space_group_name_H-M   'P 1'
#
loop_
_entity.id
_entity.type
_entity.pdbx_description
1 polymer ?
#
loop_
_entity_poly.entity_id
_entity_poly.type
_entity_poly.pdbx_seq_one_letter_code
_entity_poly.pdbx_strand_id
1 'polypeptide(L)'
;MEFLIKDSTTKKATAVLVILMMIAVVLTAQIGEAKEDRALSLPFFQEQKRKECQVKKKYLYLTGSQLQSANQQLGQSSSQQIVKRYRLDCGGKRSWVFLLNDKIRTHYQTLLIQVVEERIARADVVAFSEPRKYRTPKKWYQVKIEGRTKNQISSVDAISGATLTMKSNKKLLNRAIYFSQLQPL
;
A
#
# COMPACT_ATOMS: atom_id res chain seq x y z
N MET A 1 -44.42 -53.23 41.38
CA MET A 1 -44.79 -52.72 40.04
C MET A 1 -44.22 -51.32 39.91
N GLU A 2 -42.97 -51.20 39.47
CA GLU A 2 -42.35 -49.91 39.11
C GLU A 2 -41.50 -50.17 37.89
N PHE A 3 -41.90 -49.65 36.73
CA PHE A 3 -41.02 -49.59 35.57
C PHE A 3 -41.29 -48.30 34.78
N LEU A 4 -40.20 -47.51 34.69
CA LEU A 4 -39.81 -46.59 33.62
C LEU A 4 -40.62 -45.32 33.35
N ILE A 5 -40.09 -44.20 33.87
CA ILE A 5 -40.08 -42.91 33.14
C ILE A 5 -38.67 -42.32 33.23
N LYS A 6 -37.79 -42.66 32.27
CA LYS A 6 -36.50 -41.96 32.17
C LYS A 6 -35.85 -42.09 30.78
N ASP A 7 -36.43 -41.52 29.72
CA ASP A 7 -35.67 -41.38 28.46
C ASP A 7 -36.18 -40.32 27.45
N SER A 8 -36.42 -39.07 27.86
CA SER A 8 -36.87 -38.03 26.91
C SER A 8 -36.13 -36.68 27.01
N THR A 9 -35.61 -36.33 28.18
CA THR A 9 -34.97 -35.02 28.42
C THR A 9 -33.52 -34.96 27.94
N THR A 10 -32.77 -36.06 28.03
CA THR A 10 -31.34 -36.11 27.67
C THR A 10 -31.10 -35.96 26.16
N LYS A 11 -31.93 -36.59 25.31
CA LYS A 11 -31.79 -36.54 23.84
C LYS A 11 -32.08 -35.15 23.25
N LYS A 12 -32.99 -34.39 23.87
CA LYS A 12 -33.33 -33.02 23.44
C LYS A 12 -32.20 -32.03 23.77
N ALA A 13 -31.54 -32.19 24.91
CA ALA A 13 -30.43 -31.33 25.31
C ALA A 13 -29.21 -31.49 24.40
N THR A 14 -28.89 -32.71 23.95
CA THR A 14 -27.77 -32.96 23.04
C THR A 14 -28.02 -32.39 21.64
N ALA A 15 -29.25 -32.52 21.12
CA ALA A 15 -29.61 -31.99 19.81
C ALA A 15 -29.52 -30.45 19.76
N VAL A 16 -29.96 -29.76 20.81
CA VAL A 16 -29.89 -28.28 20.89
C VAL A 16 -28.43 -27.80 20.94
N LEU A 17 -27.56 -28.51 21.67
CA LEU A 17 -26.14 -28.15 21.78
C LEU A 17 -25.40 -28.30 20.43
N VAL A 18 -25.72 -29.36 19.67
CA VAL A 18 -25.14 -29.58 18.33
C VAL A 18 -25.61 -28.52 17.34
N ILE A 19 -26.89 -28.13 17.40
CA ILE A 19 -27.43 -27.06 16.54
C ILE A 19 -26.78 -25.71 16.90
N LEU A 20 -26.60 -25.38 18.18
CA LEU A 20 -25.92 -24.15 18.62
C LEU A 20 -24.44 -24.13 18.19
N MET A 21 -23.73 -25.25 18.25
CA MET A 21 -22.36 -25.35 17.73
C MET A 21 -22.30 -25.19 16.21
N MET A 22 -23.22 -25.80 15.45
CA MET A 22 -23.26 -25.62 14.00
C MET A 22 -23.56 -24.17 13.61
N ILE A 23 -24.47 -23.50 14.32
CA ILE A 23 -24.76 -22.08 14.10
C ILE A 23 -23.52 -21.22 14.39
N ALA A 24 -22.77 -21.50 15.46
CA ALA A 24 -21.52 -20.78 15.77
C ALA A 24 -20.43 -20.99 14.70
N VAL A 25 -20.32 -22.20 14.13
CA VAL A 25 -19.38 -22.49 13.03
C VAL A 25 -19.79 -21.76 11.75
N VAL A 26 -21.08 -21.69 11.43
CA VAL A 26 -21.58 -20.99 10.23
C VAL A 26 -21.44 -19.46 10.36
N LEU A 27 -21.63 -18.89 11.56
CA LEU A 27 -21.47 -17.46 11.81
C LEU A 27 -20.02 -16.97 11.72
N THR A 28 -19.02 -17.81 12.00
CA THR A 28 -17.61 -17.45 11.79
C THR A 28 -17.19 -17.52 10.32
N ALA A 29 -17.86 -18.33 9.51
CA ALA A 29 -17.51 -18.55 8.10
C ALA A 29 -18.04 -17.45 7.14
N GLN A 30 -18.98 -16.60 7.57
CA GLN A 30 -19.58 -15.56 6.72
C GLN A 30 -18.96 -14.16 6.85
N ILE A 31 -17.82 -14.03 7.54
CA ILE A 31 -16.99 -12.82 7.39
C ILE A 31 -16.39 -12.88 5.97
N GLY A 32 -17.14 -12.35 5.00
CA GLY A 32 -16.77 -12.37 3.60
C GLY A 32 -15.31 -11.97 3.41
N GLU A 33 -14.55 -12.81 2.71
CA GLU A 33 -13.18 -12.53 2.35
C GLU A 33 -13.12 -11.15 1.68
N ALA A 34 -12.61 -10.15 2.40
CA ALA A 34 -12.39 -8.84 1.82
C ALA A 34 -11.43 -9.04 0.65
N LYS A 35 -11.94 -8.86 -0.58
CA LYS A 35 -11.21 -9.05 -1.84
C LYS A 35 -9.80 -8.48 -1.70
N GLU A 36 -8.78 -9.34 -1.74
CA GLU A 36 -7.40 -8.96 -1.49
C GLU A 36 -7.01 -7.79 -2.42
N ASP A 37 -6.38 -6.75 -1.86
CA ASP A 37 -5.98 -5.58 -2.64
C ASP A 37 -5.01 -6.03 -3.74
N ARG A 38 -5.39 -5.84 -5.02
CA ARG A 38 -4.58 -6.24 -6.19
C ARG A 38 -3.15 -5.72 -6.13
N ALA A 39 -2.88 -4.62 -5.43
CA ALA A 39 -1.51 -4.17 -5.22
C ALA A 39 -0.62 -5.24 -4.56
N LEU A 40 -1.17 -6.04 -3.65
CA LEU A 40 -0.44 -7.08 -2.91
C LEU A 40 0.00 -8.24 -3.81
N SER A 41 -0.56 -8.39 -5.01
CA SER A 41 -0.10 -9.37 -6.00
C SER A 41 1.13 -8.90 -6.80
N LEU A 42 1.57 -7.64 -6.65
CA LEU A 42 2.75 -7.15 -7.35
C LEU A 42 4.02 -7.90 -6.90
N PRO A 43 4.98 -8.15 -7.81
CA PRO A 43 6.20 -8.91 -7.51
C PRO A 43 6.96 -8.40 -6.29
N PHE A 44 6.98 -7.08 -6.08
CA PHE A 44 7.60 -6.45 -4.91
C PHE A 44 7.02 -6.97 -3.59
N PHE A 45 5.69 -6.98 -3.43
CA PHE A 45 5.07 -7.43 -2.18
C PHE A 45 5.19 -8.94 -1.99
N GLN A 46 5.14 -9.71 -3.08
CA GLN A 46 5.38 -11.16 -3.04
C GLN A 46 6.82 -11.46 -2.58
N GLU A 47 7.80 -10.67 -3.04
CA GLU A 47 9.19 -10.76 -2.58
C GLU A 47 9.30 -10.43 -1.08
N GLN A 48 8.62 -9.39 -0.60
CA GLN A 48 8.65 -9.05 0.83
C GLN A 48 7.96 -10.12 1.70
N LYS A 49 6.84 -10.69 1.25
CA LYS A 49 6.16 -11.79 1.95
C LYS A 49 7.08 -13.02 2.09
N ARG A 50 7.83 -13.37 1.03
CA ARG A 50 8.83 -14.47 1.07
C ARG A 50 9.99 -14.20 2.02
N LYS A 51 10.27 -12.94 2.33
CA LYS A 51 11.27 -12.51 3.32
C LYS A 51 10.68 -12.35 4.73
N GLU A 52 9.49 -12.90 4.95
CA GLU A 52 8.76 -12.83 6.24
C GLU A 52 8.45 -11.41 6.73
N CYS A 53 8.41 -10.43 5.81
CA CYS A 53 7.99 -9.08 6.16
C CYS A 53 6.48 -9.02 6.38
N GLN A 54 6.05 -8.34 7.45
CA GLN A 54 4.63 -8.04 7.65
C GLN A 54 4.21 -6.87 6.75
N VAL A 55 3.26 -7.13 5.85
CA VAL A 55 2.68 -6.12 4.96
C VAL A 55 1.29 -5.73 5.48
N LYS A 56 1.07 -4.47 5.84
CA LYS A 56 -0.24 -3.97 6.29
C LYS A 56 -0.71 -2.81 5.44
N LYS A 57 -1.86 -2.97 4.77
CA LYS A 57 -2.54 -1.87 4.06
C LYS A 57 -2.99 -0.82 5.08
N LYS A 58 -2.70 0.45 4.80
CA LYS A 58 -3.06 1.61 5.61
C LYS A 58 -3.54 2.74 4.71
N TYR A 59 -4.27 3.66 5.32
CA TYR A 59 -4.70 4.89 4.68
C TYR A 59 -4.16 6.06 5.49
N LEU A 60 -3.71 7.10 4.79
CA LEU A 60 -3.38 8.40 5.35
C LEU A 60 -4.52 9.34 4.96
N TYR A 61 -5.23 9.82 5.97
CA TYR A 61 -6.30 10.80 5.84
C TYR A 61 -5.71 12.17 6.11
N LEU A 62 -5.69 13.03 5.09
CA LEU A 62 -5.15 14.37 5.16
C LEU A 62 -6.23 15.33 5.63
N THR A 63 -5.95 16.09 6.69
CA THR A 63 -6.77 17.25 7.07
C THR A 63 -6.69 18.34 5.99
N GLY A 64 -7.60 19.31 6.04
CA GLY A 64 -7.53 20.48 5.15
C GLY A 64 -6.19 21.22 5.23
N SER A 65 -5.64 21.38 6.44
CA SER A 65 -4.33 21.99 6.66
C SER A 65 -3.18 21.14 6.11
N GLN A 66 -3.19 19.83 6.34
CA GLN A 66 -2.17 18.92 5.78
C GLN A 66 -2.22 18.89 4.25
N LEU A 67 -3.42 18.92 3.65
CA LEU A 67 -3.59 18.99 2.21
C LEU A 67 -3.05 20.32 1.65
N GLN A 68 -3.35 21.44 2.31
CA GLN A 68 -2.84 22.76 1.92
C GLN A 68 -1.30 22.81 2.02
N SER A 69 -0.73 22.32 3.12
CA SER A 69 0.73 22.23 3.29
C SER A 69 1.37 21.31 2.25
N ALA A 70 0.75 20.17 1.94
CA ALA A 70 1.21 19.27 0.89
C ALA A 70 1.24 19.99 -0.46
N ASN A 71 0.16 20.70 -0.80
CA ASN A 71 0.03 21.42 -2.06
C ASN A 71 1.09 22.52 -2.20
N GLN A 72 1.33 23.29 -1.13
CA GLN A 72 2.37 24.32 -1.08
C GLN A 72 3.78 23.71 -1.22
N GLN A 73 4.12 22.71 -0.41
CA GLN A 73 5.46 22.13 -0.39
C GLN A 73 5.81 21.32 -1.64
N LEU A 74 4.81 20.77 -2.33
CA LEU A 74 4.99 19.97 -3.54
C LEU A 74 4.76 20.78 -4.82
N GLY A 75 4.33 22.04 -4.72
CA GLY A 75 4.03 22.92 -5.85
C GLY A 75 2.92 22.36 -6.74
N GLN A 76 1.91 21.72 -6.15
CA GLN A 76 0.88 20.95 -6.85
C GLN A 76 -0.48 21.24 -6.25
N SER A 77 -1.52 21.28 -7.08
CA SER A 77 -2.90 21.23 -6.59
C SER A 77 -3.38 19.79 -6.58
N SER A 78 -3.79 19.32 -5.40
CA SER A 78 -4.53 18.08 -5.24
C SER A 78 -5.72 18.30 -4.33
N SER A 79 -6.84 17.69 -4.67
CA SER A 79 -8.03 17.57 -3.81
C SER A 79 -8.07 16.21 -3.08
N GLN A 80 -7.08 15.34 -3.31
CA GLN A 80 -7.09 13.98 -2.78
C GLN A 80 -6.71 13.97 -1.29
N GLN A 81 -7.70 13.75 -0.42
CA GLN A 81 -7.51 13.67 1.02
C GLN A 81 -7.12 12.28 1.52
N ILE A 82 -7.32 11.23 0.72
CA ILE A 82 -7.02 9.85 1.13
C ILE A 82 -5.86 9.31 0.30
N VAL A 83 -4.78 8.96 0.98
CA VAL A 83 -3.60 8.35 0.37
C VAL A 83 -3.46 6.91 0.86
N LYS A 84 -3.56 5.97 -0.08
CA LYS A 84 -3.30 4.55 0.20
C LYS A 84 -1.78 4.32 0.35
N ARG A 85 -1.38 3.63 1.40
CA ARG A 85 0.01 3.24 1.68
C ARG A 85 0.08 1.86 2.31
N TYR A 86 1.24 1.23 2.27
CA TYR A 86 1.47 -0.07 2.88
C TYR A 86 2.59 0.07 3.90
N ARG A 87 2.34 -0.35 5.13
CA ARG A 87 3.37 -0.49 6.14
C ARG A 87 4.08 -1.82 5.90
N LEU A 88 5.40 -1.77 5.79
CA LEU A 88 6.24 -2.95 5.84
C LEU A 88 7.00 -2.94 7.16
N ASP A 89 6.90 -4.02 7.91
CA ASP A 89 7.75 -4.28 9.07
C ASP A 89 8.61 -5.53 8.74
N CYS A 90 9.91 -5.32 8.49
CA CYS A 90 10.88 -6.36 8.09
C CYS A 90 12.05 -6.39 9.07
N GLY A 91 12.22 -7.47 9.85
CA GLY A 91 13.36 -7.59 10.79
C GLY A 91 13.48 -6.41 11.76
N GLY A 92 12.35 -5.94 12.31
CA GLY A 92 12.29 -4.77 13.21
C GLY A 92 12.37 -3.40 12.50
N LYS A 93 12.67 -3.36 11.20
CA LYS A 93 12.75 -2.12 10.42
C LYS A 93 11.41 -1.80 9.76
N ARG A 94 10.88 -0.61 10.04
CA ARG A 94 9.63 -0.11 9.46
C ARG A 94 9.89 0.71 8.20
N SER A 95 9.05 0.53 7.19
CA SER A 95 9.03 1.36 5.99
C SER A 95 7.62 1.58 5.45
N TRP A 96 7.47 2.60 4.61
CA TRP A 96 6.22 2.91 3.91
C TRP A 96 6.36 2.65 2.42
N VAL A 97 5.39 1.99 1.83
CA VAL A 97 5.32 1.76 0.39
C VAL A 97 4.10 2.45 -0.19
N PHE A 98 4.31 3.17 -1.27
CA PHE A 98 3.28 3.90 -1.98
C PHE A 98 3.17 3.38 -3.41
N LEU A 99 1.95 3.39 -3.94
CA LEU A 99 1.68 3.27 -5.37
C LEU A 99 1.08 4.61 -5.80
N LEU A 100 1.91 5.47 -6.37
CA LEU A 100 1.50 6.82 -6.75
C LEU A 100 1.43 6.93 -8.26
N ASN A 101 0.34 7.53 -8.72
CA ASN A 101 0.09 7.79 -10.14
C ASN A 101 0.29 9.27 -10.48
N ASP A 102 0.72 9.51 -11.70
CA ASP A 102 0.76 10.86 -12.27
C ASP A 102 0.43 10.81 -13.76
N LYS A 103 -0.12 11.92 -14.27
CA LYS A 103 -0.42 12.10 -15.68
C LYS A 103 0.75 12.80 -16.35
N ILE A 104 1.39 12.14 -17.30
CA ILE A 104 2.37 12.72 -18.22
C ILE A 104 1.60 13.05 -19.49
N ARG A 105 1.47 14.32 -19.84
CA ARG A 105 0.65 14.78 -20.99
C ARG A 105 -0.77 14.19 -20.97
N THR A 106 -1.03 13.16 -21.77
CA THR A 106 -2.31 12.46 -21.94
C THR A 106 -2.32 11.07 -21.31
N HIS A 107 -1.16 10.54 -20.90
CA HIS A 107 -0.99 9.18 -20.43
C HIS A 107 -0.64 9.13 -18.95
N TYR A 108 -0.86 7.98 -18.32
CA TYR A 108 -0.55 7.77 -16.90
C TYR A 108 0.73 6.98 -16.71
N GLN A 109 1.41 7.27 -15.60
CA GLN A 109 2.38 6.36 -15.01
C GLN A 109 2.06 6.07 -13.55
N THR A 110 2.47 4.91 -13.06
CA THR A 110 2.38 4.51 -11.66
C THR A 110 3.74 4.05 -11.16
N LEU A 111 4.23 4.65 -10.08
CA LEU A 111 5.45 4.26 -9.40
C LEU A 111 5.12 3.54 -8.10
N LEU A 112 5.83 2.43 -7.86
CA LEU A 112 5.99 1.86 -6.54
C LEU A 112 7.19 2.52 -5.89
N ILE A 113 7.00 3.08 -4.69
CA ILE A 113 8.04 3.82 -3.98
C ILE A 113 8.07 3.35 -2.53
N GLN A 114 9.19 2.79 -2.09
CA GLN A 114 9.45 2.44 -0.69
C GLN A 114 10.30 3.54 -0.05
N VAL A 115 9.86 4.01 1.11
CA VAL A 115 10.53 5.03 1.91
C VAL A 115 10.88 4.47 3.28
N VAL A 116 12.14 4.63 3.66
CA VAL A 116 12.73 4.25 4.94
C VAL A 116 13.43 5.48 5.49
N GLU A 117 13.09 5.92 6.70
CA GLU A 117 13.79 7.05 7.37
C GLU A 117 13.97 8.25 6.41
N GLU A 118 12.89 8.63 5.72
CA GLU A 118 12.84 9.76 4.78
C GLU A 118 13.72 9.63 3.52
N ARG A 119 14.29 8.45 3.30
CA ARG A 119 15.09 8.10 2.11
C ARG A 119 14.34 7.11 1.24
N ILE A 120 14.54 7.22 -0.07
CA ILE A 120 13.99 6.24 -1.00
C ILE A 120 14.80 4.94 -0.87
N ALA A 121 14.17 3.89 -0.37
CA ALA A 121 14.79 2.56 -0.31
C ALA A 121 14.65 1.82 -1.65
N ARG A 122 13.54 2.05 -2.37
CA ARG A 122 13.28 1.46 -3.68
C ARG A 122 12.30 2.32 -4.48
N ALA A 123 12.50 2.39 -5.79
CA ALA A 123 11.52 2.95 -6.70
C ALA A 123 11.47 2.15 -8.00
N ASP A 124 10.28 1.78 -8.45
CA ASP A 124 10.08 0.98 -9.66
C ASP A 124 8.83 1.46 -10.42
N VAL A 125 8.89 1.46 -11.76
CA VAL A 125 7.74 1.76 -12.62
C VAL A 125 6.86 0.52 -12.74
N VAL A 126 5.65 0.57 -12.18
CA VAL A 126 4.67 -0.54 -12.21
C VAL A 126 3.79 -0.48 -13.45
N ALA A 127 3.37 0.73 -13.86
CA ALA A 127 2.58 0.95 -15.06
C ALA A 127 3.08 2.22 -15.76
N PHE A 128 3.11 2.20 -17.10
CA PHE A 128 3.58 3.32 -17.91
C PHE A 128 2.89 3.28 -19.27
N SER A 129 2.13 4.32 -19.58
CA SER A 129 1.30 4.39 -20.79
C SER A 129 1.84 5.34 -21.86
N GLU A 130 2.99 5.98 -21.63
CA GLU A 130 3.73 6.74 -22.64
C GLU A 130 4.60 5.80 -23.51
N PRO A 131 5.10 6.24 -24.67
CA PRO A 131 6.02 5.46 -25.50
C PRO A 131 7.21 4.92 -24.68
N ARG A 132 7.54 3.63 -24.87
CA ARG A 132 8.54 2.91 -24.07
C ARG A 132 9.91 3.60 -24.00
N LYS A 133 10.31 4.32 -25.05
CA LYS A 133 11.57 5.10 -25.09
C LYS A 133 11.66 6.20 -24.03
N TYR A 134 10.52 6.67 -23.50
CA TYR A 134 10.46 7.67 -22.43
C TYR A 134 10.35 7.05 -21.02
N ARG A 135 10.27 5.71 -20.93
CA ARG A 135 10.20 5.02 -19.64
C ARG A 135 11.57 5.08 -18.97
N THR A 136 11.57 5.49 -17.70
CA THR A 136 12.79 5.51 -16.89
C THR A 136 13.30 4.09 -16.66
N PRO A 137 14.57 3.78 -17.00
CA PRO A 137 15.15 2.47 -16.76
C PRO A 137 15.27 2.16 -15.27
N LYS A 138 15.09 0.89 -14.89
CA LYS A 138 15.25 0.43 -13.49
C LYS A 138 16.60 0.82 -12.89
N LYS A 139 17.68 0.65 -13.66
CA LYS A 139 19.05 1.02 -13.26
C LYS A 139 19.19 2.49 -12.87
N TRP A 140 18.41 3.38 -13.49
CA TRP A 140 18.43 4.79 -13.12
C TRP A 140 17.90 5.00 -11.70
N TYR A 141 16.80 4.35 -11.30
CA TYR A 141 16.32 4.46 -9.92
C TYR A 141 17.36 3.90 -8.92
N GLN A 142 17.94 2.74 -9.22
CA GLN A 142 18.93 2.10 -8.35
C GLN A 142 20.18 2.97 -8.15
N VAL A 143 20.71 3.54 -9.23
CA VAL A 143 21.98 4.29 -9.17
C VAL A 143 21.76 5.74 -8.75
N LYS A 144 20.64 6.36 -9.14
CA LYS A 144 20.44 7.80 -9.04
C LYS A 144 19.39 8.21 -8.00
N ILE A 145 18.57 7.29 -7.47
CA ILE A 145 17.48 7.63 -6.53
C ILE A 145 17.56 6.90 -5.21
N GLU A 146 17.88 5.60 -5.20
CA GLU A 146 17.96 4.84 -3.96
C GLU A 146 18.98 5.46 -2.98
N GLY A 147 18.62 5.52 -1.71
CA GLY A 147 19.36 6.18 -0.63
C GLY A 147 19.16 7.70 -0.55
N ARG A 148 18.52 8.34 -1.54
CA ARG A 148 18.40 9.81 -1.56
C ARG A 148 17.24 10.35 -0.72
N THR A 149 17.46 11.53 -0.14
CA THR A 149 16.43 12.37 0.50
C THR A 149 15.77 13.32 -0.50
N LYS A 150 14.71 14.03 -0.07
CA LYS A 150 14.00 15.04 -0.88
C LYS A 150 14.94 16.06 -1.53
N ASN A 151 15.89 16.61 -0.77
CA ASN A 151 16.81 17.65 -1.26
C ASN A 151 17.83 17.10 -2.27
N GLN A 152 18.14 15.81 -2.22
CA GLN A 152 19.08 15.17 -3.14
C GLN A 152 18.42 14.71 -4.43
N ILE A 153 17.08 14.56 -4.46
CA ILE A 153 16.32 14.14 -5.64
C ILE A 153 16.17 15.28 -6.65
N SER A 154 16.05 16.53 -6.16
CA SER A 154 15.92 17.70 -7.02
C SER A 154 17.11 17.86 -7.98
N SER A 155 18.32 17.57 -7.52
CA SER A 155 19.59 17.69 -8.27
C SER A 155 19.94 16.50 -9.16
N VAL A 156 19.11 15.46 -9.21
CA VAL A 156 19.40 14.27 -10.02
C VAL A 156 19.31 14.59 -11.51
N ASP A 157 20.29 14.12 -12.28
CA ASP A 157 20.33 14.21 -13.75
C ASP A 157 19.05 13.69 -14.39
N ALA A 158 18.57 14.44 -15.39
CA ALA A 158 17.47 14.01 -16.23
C ALA A 158 17.94 12.95 -17.24
N ILE A 159 17.00 12.16 -17.74
CA ILE A 159 17.20 11.30 -18.91
C ILE A 159 16.92 12.12 -20.16
N SER A 160 17.87 12.13 -21.09
CA SER A 160 17.74 12.84 -22.37
C SER A 160 16.47 12.43 -23.11
N GLY A 161 15.74 13.42 -23.64
CA GLY A 161 14.47 13.22 -24.35
C GLY A 161 13.28 12.83 -23.47
N ALA A 162 13.43 12.65 -22.15
CA ALA A 162 12.37 12.19 -21.25
C ALA A 162 12.01 13.22 -20.15
N THR A 163 12.18 14.52 -20.41
CA THR A 163 12.03 15.61 -19.43
C THR A 163 10.72 15.55 -18.64
N LEU A 164 9.59 15.28 -19.29
CA LEU A 164 8.29 15.20 -18.61
C LEU A 164 8.17 13.97 -17.70
N THR A 165 8.68 12.82 -18.13
CA THR A 165 8.80 11.64 -17.27
C THR A 165 9.66 11.96 -16.05
N MET A 166 10.79 12.65 -16.24
CA MET A 166 11.67 13.03 -15.14
C MET A 166 11.02 13.98 -14.14
N LYS A 167 10.28 14.99 -14.64
CA LYS A 167 9.51 15.89 -13.79
C LYS A 167 8.47 15.12 -12.97
N SER A 168 7.76 14.20 -13.63
CA SER A 168 6.75 13.36 -12.99
C SER A 168 7.35 12.42 -11.93
N ASN A 169 8.50 11.79 -12.21
CA ASN A 169 9.22 10.97 -11.24
C ASN A 169 9.63 11.76 -9.99
N LYS A 170 10.28 12.92 -10.16
CA LYS A 170 10.69 13.77 -9.04
C LYS A 170 9.48 14.18 -8.19
N LYS A 171 8.38 14.54 -8.85
CA LYS A 171 7.10 14.85 -8.19
C LYS A 171 6.61 13.69 -7.33
N LEU A 172 6.54 12.48 -7.88
CA LEU A 172 6.04 11.31 -7.16
C LEU A 172 6.95 10.88 -6.01
N LEU A 173 8.27 10.92 -6.21
CA LEU A 173 9.25 10.61 -5.16
C LEU A 173 9.17 11.58 -3.99
N ASN A 174 9.11 12.89 -4.27
CA ASN A 174 8.97 13.92 -3.23
C ASN A 174 7.64 13.76 -2.46
N ARG A 175 6.56 13.41 -3.16
CA ARG A 175 5.25 13.15 -2.56
C ARG A 175 5.30 11.92 -1.63
N ALA A 176 5.97 10.85 -2.02
CA ALA A 176 6.15 9.66 -1.18
C ALA A 176 6.96 9.97 0.10
N ILE A 177 8.05 10.72 0.00
CA ILE A 177 8.84 11.13 1.18
C ILE A 177 7.98 11.97 2.12
N TYR A 178 7.31 13.00 1.61
CA TYR A 178 6.45 13.87 2.40
C TYR A 178 5.35 13.08 3.14
N PHE A 179 4.62 12.21 2.44
CA PHE A 179 3.57 11.39 3.05
C PHE A 179 4.09 10.30 4.00
N SER A 180 5.37 9.92 3.90
CA SER A 180 5.96 8.97 4.84
C SER A 180 6.15 9.57 6.24
N GLN A 181 6.27 10.90 6.33
CA GLN A 181 6.46 11.65 7.57
C GLN A 181 5.13 11.92 8.29
N LEU A 182 4.00 11.80 7.59
CA LEU A 182 2.68 12.09 8.17
C LEU A 182 2.11 10.88 8.92
N GLN A 183 1.58 11.15 10.11
CA GLN A 183 0.83 10.16 10.88
C GLN A 183 -0.63 10.09 10.41
N PRO A 184 -1.24 8.89 10.43
CA PRO A 184 -2.69 8.80 10.26
C PRO A 184 -3.38 9.45 11.46
N LEU A 185 -4.52 10.08 11.21
CA LEU A 185 -5.45 10.54 12.24
C LEU A 185 -5.95 9.36 13.09
#